data_AF-A0A961IK17-F1
#
_entry.id   AF-A0A961IK17-F1
#
_cell.length_a   1.000
_cell.length_b   1.000
_cell.length_c   1.000
_cell.angle_alpha   90.00
_cell.angle_beta   90.00
_cell.angle_gamma   90.00
#
_symmetry.space_group_name_H-M   'P 1'
#
loop_
_entity.id
_entity.type
_entity.pdbx_description
1 polymer ?
#
loop_
_entity_poly.entity_id
_entity_poly.type
_entity_poly.pdbx_seq_one_letter_code
_entity_poly.pdbx_strand_id
1 'polypeptide(L)'
;SIAKLKETNISTVTDSIKDRINELRDHFIPENVTAEVIVNEGDTAHEEISGLMTNLATAIIIVVAILLIFLDMRAAILVAISIPLTLMSVFGVGLFAGQNINRITLFALILSLGLLVDNATVVIENIVRWYQKLGPEKFARLTPEENLRERMRVVVDAVAEVGPGLFMSTVTTVLAFIPMAFVTGMMGPYMGPIPFFVPAALIMALLISFTINPWMASVVLKPKSADEHARKKLPSWISAPIALFDRIGNGIFNFYRNFLHHLLFNRKERHLTMTIITLVLLASLALPAVKLVKFRMLPKADRKQFFLYLDLPVGTPLEETYRVTKAYERLLLEQSEIRMVQSYIGRPPVLDFNGLFRGVSARRESNQATLRVGLTHPDTRDLKSAELVLN
;
A
#
# COMPACT_ATOMS: atom_id res chain seq x y z
N SER A 1 -17.10 -25.28 13.79
CA SER A 1 -16.17 -24.37 13.11
C SER A 1 -14.84 -25.07 12.96
N ILE A 2 -14.09 -24.77 11.90
CA ILE A 2 -12.73 -25.28 11.71
C ILE A 2 -11.77 -24.10 11.89
N ALA A 3 -10.69 -24.31 12.64
CA ALA A 3 -9.66 -23.30 12.85
C ALA A 3 -8.35 -23.78 12.22
N LYS A 4 -7.61 -22.86 11.60
CA LYS A 4 -6.28 -23.17 11.07
C LYS A 4 -5.29 -23.38 12.22
N LEU A 5 -4.29 -24.23 11.99
CA LEU A 5 -3.11 -24.29 12.86
C LEU A 5 -2.27 -23.02 12.72
N LYS A 6 -1.49 -22.71 13.76
CA LYS A 6 -0.53 -21.60 13.75
C LYS A 6 0.40 -21.74 12.54
N GLU A 7 0.78 -20.61 11.93
CA GLU A 7 1.72 -20.53 10.79
C GLU A 7 1.29 -21.20 9.47
N THR A 8 0.11 -21.81 9.42
CA THR A 8 -0.45 -22.33 8.16
C THR A 8 -1.05 -21.23 7.29
N ASN A 9 -0.90 -21.36 5.96
CA ASN A 9 -1.57 -20.49 5.00
C ASN A 9 -3.08 -20.73 5.04
N ILE A 10 -3.85 -19.67 5.27
CA ILE A 10 -5.30 -19.76 5.43
C ILE A 10 -6.00 -20.14 4.11
N SER A 11 -5.53 -19.64 2.96
CA SER A 11 -6.17 -19.92 1.67
C SER A 11 -6.04 -21.38 1.30
N THR A 12 -4.84 -21.95 1.44
CA THR A 12 -4.58 -23.37 1.17
C THR A 12 -5.41 -24.28 2.06
N VAL A 13 -5.57 -23.93 3.34
CA VAL A 13 -6.41 -24.69 4.27
C VAL A 13 -7.88 -24.63 3.86
N THR A 14 -8.38 -23.45 3.50
CA THR A 14 -9.79 -23.29 3.10
C THR A 14 -10.10 -23.96 1.77
N ASP A 15 -9.16 -23.96 0.82
CA ASP A 15 -9.29 -24.67 -0.46
C ASP A 15 -9.32 -26.18 -0.23
N SER A 16 -8.39 -26.70 0.59
CA SER A 16 -8.37 -28.13 0.96
C SER A 16 -9.66 -28.57 1.67
N ILE A 17 -10.24 -27.70 2.52
CA ILE A 17 -11.52 -27.97 3.18
C ILE A 17 -12.67 -27.96 2.15
N LYS A 18 -12.69 -27.01 1.21
CA LYS A 18 -13.69 -26.98 0.14
C LYS A 18 -13.64 -28.24 -0.71
N ASP A 19 -12.44 -28.65 -1.12
CA ASP A 19 -12.24 -29.87 -1.92
C ASP A 19 -12.73 -31.10 -1.16
N ARG A 20 -12.40 -31.20 0.14
CA ARG A 20 -12.87 -32.30 0.98
C ARG A 20 -14.38 -32.29 1.18
N ILE A 21 -15.01 -31.11 1.32
CA ILE A 21 -16.47 -31.00 1.42
C ILE A 21 -17.13 -31.44 0.10
N ASN A 22 -16.56 -31.08 -1.06
CA ASN A 22 -17.07 -31.50 -2.36
C ASN A 22 -16.96 -33.03 -2.53
N GLU A 23 -15.83 -33.63 -2.16
CA GLU A 23 -15.65 -35.09 -2.19
C GLU A 23 -16.67 -35.80 -1.27
N LEU A 24 -16.90 -35.26 -0.07
CA LEU A 24 -17.92 -35.80 0.84
C LEU A 24 -19.32 -35.64 0.26
N ARG A 25 -19.59 -34.54 -0.45
CA ARG A 25 -20.89 -34.31 -1.09
C ARG A 25 -21.20 -35.35 -2.15
N ASP A 26 -20.19 -35.75 -2.93
CA ASP A 26 -20.38 -36.67 -4.05
C ASP A 26 -20.51 -38.14 -3.59
N HIS A 27 -19.96 -38.50 -2.42
CA HIS A 27 -19.88 -39.89 -1.96
C HIS A 27 -20.63 -40.23 -0.67
N PHE A 28 -20.85 -39.26 0.23
CA PHE A 28 -21.28 -39.54 1.60
C PHE A 28 -22.46 -38.68 2.08
N ILE A 29 -22.68 -37.49 1.53
CA ILE A 29 -23.79 -36.62 1.94
C ILE A 29 -25.04 -37.03 1.16
N PRO A 30 -26.13 -37.45 1.85
CA PRO A 30 -27.39 -37.77 1.19
C PRO A 30 -27.97 -36.55 0.46
N GLU A 31 -28.74 -36.78 -0.61
CA GLU A 31 -29.33 -35.71 -1.44
C GLU A 31 -30.21 -34.72 -0.67
N ASN A 32 -30.73 -35.09 0.50
CA ASN A 32 -31.56 -34.23 1.35
C ASN A 32 -30.76 -33.37 2.35
N VAL A 33 -29.42 -33.41 2.32
CA VAL A 33 -28.56 -32.62 3.20
C VAL A 33 -27.76 -31.61 2.37
N THR A 34 -27.96 -30.32 2.63
CA THR A 34 -27.19 -29.25 2.00
C THR A 34 -26.02 -28.83 2.89
N ALA A 35 -24.84 -28.72 2.29
CA ALA A 35 -23.64 -28.21 2.94
C ALA A 35 -23.32 -26.81 2.40
N GLU A 36 -23.39 -25.79 3.25
CA GLU A 36 -23.10 -24.41 2.88
C GLU A 36 -21.96 -23.82 3.70
N VAL A 37 -21.09 -23.07 3.01
CA VAL A 37 -20.01 -22.30 3.66
C VAL A 37 -20.54 -20.93 4.05
N ILE A 38 -20.72 -20.74 5.36
CA ILE A 38 -21.20 -19.47 5.93
C ILE A 38 -20.08 -18.41 5.91
N VAL A 39 -18.83 -18.81 6.15
CA VAL A 39 -17.70 -17.90 6.33
C VAL A 39 -16.46 -18.50 5.73
N ASN A 40 -15.78 -17.72 4.90
CA ASN A 40 -14.46 -18.06 4.44
C ASN A 40 -13.49 -16.88 4.59
N GLU A 41 -12.70 -16.92 5.66
CA GLU A 41 -11.63 -15.96 5.92
C GLU A 41 -10.45 -16.15 4.94
N GLY A 42 -10.31 -17.33 4.32
CA GLY A 42 -9.30 -17.59 3.29
C GLY A 42 -9.62 -16.85 1.99
N ASP A 43 -10.87 -16.93 1.52
CA ASP A 43 -11.33 -16.16 0.35
C ASP A 43 -11.22 -14.66 0.61
N THR A 44 -11.64 -14.21 1.78
CA THR A 44 -11.55 -12.79 2.18
C THR A 44 -10.10 -12.31 2.19
N ALA A 45 -9.19 -13.09 2.78
CA ALA A 45 -7.77 -12.77 2.79
C ALA A 45 -7.17 -12.77 1.37
N HIS A 46 -7.58 -13.71 0.52
CA HIS A 46 -7.13 -13.79 -0.87
C HIS A 46 -7.59 -12.58 -1.69
N GLU A 47 -8.87 -12.21 -1.60
CA GLU A 47 -9.44 -11.00 -2.24
C GLU A 47 -8.69 -9.74 -1.81
N GLU A 48 -8.48 -9.56 -0.49
CA GLU A 48 -7.76 -8.39 0.05
C GLU A 48 -6.30 -8.33 -0.45
N ILE A 49 -5.58 -9.46 -0.43
CA ILE A 49 -4.18 -9.54 -0.88
C ILE A 49 -4.08 -9.33 -2.39
N SER A 50 -4.96 -9.96 -3.17
CA SER A 50 -5.00 -9.82 -4.63
C SER A 50 -5.32 -8.39 -5.06
N GLY A 51 -6.28 -7.75 -4.39
CA GLY A 51 -6.59 -6.33 -4.60
C GLY A 51 -5.39 -5.43 -4.30
N LEU A 52 -4.68 -5.68 -3.19
CA LEU A 52 -3.47 -4.92 -2.85
C LEU A 52 -2.31 -5.15 -3.84
N MET A 53 -2.13 -6.38 -4.32
CA MET A 53 -1.15 -6.69 -5.36
C MET A 53 -1.47 -5.96 -6.67
N THR A 54 -2.74 -5.93 -7.05
CA THR A 54 -3.20 -5.19 -8.23
C THR A 54 -2.93 -3.70 -8.06
N ASN A 55 -3.26 -3.12 -6.90
CA ASN A 55 -2.97 -1.71 -6.60
C ASN A 55 -1.46 -1.41 -6.62
N LEU A 56 -0.62 -2.30 -6.09
CA LEU A 56 0.84 -2.17 -6.15
C LEU A 56 1.32 -2.21 -7.60
N ALA A 57 0.84 -3.14 -8.42
CA ALA A 57 1.19 -3.22 -9.84
C ALA A 57 0.75 -1.96 -10.60
N THR A 58 -0.47 -1.47 -10.36
CA THR A 58 -0.98 -0.21 -10.93
C THR A 58 -0.11 0.97 -10.50
N ALA A 59 0.30 1.05 -9.22
CA ALA A 59 1.18 2.10 -8.74
C ALA A 59 2.54 2.07 -9.44
N ILE A 60 3.15 0.89 -9.61
CA ILE A 60 4.41 0.72 -10.36
C ILE A 60 4.25 1.20 -11.80
N ILE A 61 3.16 0.81 -12.48
CA ILE A 61 2.88 1.24 -13.85
C ILE A 61 2.76 2.76 -13.94
N ILE A 62 2.04 3.40 -13.01
CA ILE A 62 1.89 4.85 -12.97
C ILE A 62 3.25 5.53 -12.77
N VAL A 63 4.07 5.04 -11.83
CA VAL A 63 5.42 5.58 -11.58
C VAL A 63 6.29 5.46 -12.83
N VAL A 64 6.30 4.30 -13.48
CA VAL A 64 7.06 4.09 -14.73
C VAL A 64 6.56 5.00 -15.85
N ALA A 65 5.24 5.16 -16.00
CA ALA A 65 4.66 6.06 -16.99
C ALA A 65 5.06 7.51 -16.76
N ILE A 66 5.06 7.98 -15.50
CA ILE A 66 5.54 9.31 -15.13
C ILE A 66 7.03 9.45 -15.47
N LEU A 67 7.87 8.47 -15.11
CA LEU A 67 9.30 8.50 -15.40
C LEU A 67 9.58 8.55 -16.91
N LEU A 68 8.80 7.86 -17.74
CA LEU A 68 8.93 7.92 -19.20
C LEU A 68 8.61 9.29 -19.80
N ILE A 69 7.81 10.11 -19.12
CA ILE A 69 7.48 11.48 -19.54
C ILE A 69 8.63 12.43 -19.20
N PHE A 70 9.24 12.29 -18.02
CA PHE A 70 10.27 13.22 -17.52
C PHE A 70 11.71 12.82 -17.86
N LEU A 71 12.01 11.53 -17.95
CA LEU A 71 13.36 11.00 -18.21
C LEU A 71 13.45 10.42 -19.63
N ASP A 72 14.69 10.33 -20.13
CA ASP A 72 14.96 9.57 -21.35
C ASP A 72 14.53 8.10 -21.20
N MET A 73 13.99 7.50 -22.28
CA MET A 73 13.47 6.13 -22.27
C MET A 73 14.43 5.11 -21.64
N ARG A 74 15.74 5.25 -21.90
CA ARG A 74 16.76 4.37 -21.29
C ARG A 74 16.89 4.57 -19.79
N ALA A 75 16.91 5.83 -19.34
CA ALA A 75 16.98 6.17 -17.92
C ALA A 75 15.72 5.71 -17.18
N ALA A 76 14.53 5.94 -17.76
CA ALA A 76 13.27 5.47 -17.22
C ALA A 76 13.21 3.94 -17.09
N ILE A 77 13.68 3.19 -18.10
CA ILE A 77 13.74 1.71 -18.03
C ILE A 77 14.68 1.23 -16.93
N LEU A 78 15.83 1.88 -16.74
CA LEU A 78 16.76 1.52 -15.66
C LEU A 78 16.12 1.67 -14.27
N VAL A 79 15.44 2.80 -14.04
CA VAL A 79 14.70 3.02 -12.80
C VAL A 79 13.55 2.01 -12.68
N ALA A 80 12.81 1.74 -13.76
CA ALA A 80 11.71 0.78 -13.78
C ALA A 80 12.15 -0.64 -13.39
N ILE A 81 13.32 -1.10 -13.83
CA ILE A 81 13.89 -2.42 -13.46
C ILE A 81 14.33 -2.44 -11.99
N SER A 82 14.74 -1.30 -11.44
CA SER A 82 15.17 -1.19 -10.04
C SER A 82 14.01 -1.43 -9.05
N ILE A 83 12.78 -1.11 -9.45
CA ILE A 83 11.57 -1.26 -8.62
C ILE A 83 11.31 -2.73 -8.24
N PRO A 84 11.05 -3.66 -9.19
CA PRO A 84 10.81 -5.05 -8.86
C PRO A 84 12.02 -5.70 -8.19
N LEU A 85 13.25 -5.33 -8.59
CA LEU A 85 14.46 -5.86 -7.97
C LEU A 85 14.56 -5.52 -6.49
N THR A 86 14.19 -4.28 -6.12
CA THR A 86 14.16 -3.87 -4.73
C THR A 86 13.04 -4.57 -3.98
N LEU A 87 11.82 -4.64 -4.55
CA LEU A 87 10.71 -5.36 -3.92
C LEU A 87 11.04 -6.84 -3.66
N MET A 88 11.65 -7.53 -4.64
CA MET A 88 12.13 -8.90 -4.48
C MET A 88 13.16 -9.03 -3.36
N SER A 89 14.09 -8.07 -3.26
CA SER A 89 15.09 -8.03 -2.21
C SER A 89 14.47 -7.87 -0.82
N VAL A 90 13.45 -7.00 -0.70
CA VAL A 90 12.73 -6.80 0.56
C VAL A 90 11.93 -8.04 0.95
N PHE A 91 11.24 -8.67 -0.01
CA PHE A 91 10.58 -9.95 0.25
C PHE A 91 11.58 -11.02 0.70
N GLY A 92 12.76 -11.07 0.09
CA GLY A 92 13.85 -11.94 0.52
C GLY A 92 14.28 -11.70 1.97
N VAL A 93 14.53 -10.44 2.34
CA VAL A 93 14.85 -10.05 3.73
C VAL A 93 13.72 -10.44 4.69
N GLY A 94 12.46 -10.21 4.30
CA GLY A 94 11.30 -10.62 5.09
C GLY A 94 11.23 -12.13 5.32
N LEU A 95 11.49 -12.92 4.26
CA LEU A 95 11.53 -14.38 4.36
C LEU A 95 12.64 -14.86 5.30
N PHE A 96 13.84 -14.29 5.23
CA PHE A 96 14.93 -14.61 6.16
C PHE A 96 14.62 -14.23 7.61
N ALA A 97 13.82 -13.19 7.81
CA ALA A 97 13.35 -12.75 9.13
C ALA A 97 12.09 -13.49 9.62
N GLY A 98 11.59 -14.49 8.88
CA GLY A 98 10.39 -15.25 9.25
C GLY A 98 9.09 -14.45 9.15
N GLN A 99 9.06 -13.38 8.36
CA GLN A 99 7.89 -12.53 8.18
C GLN A 99 6.96 -13.09 7.09
N ASN A 100 5.67 -13.10 7.37
CA ASN A 100 4.64 -13.56 6.42
C ASN A 100 4.12 -12.41 5.56
N ILE A 101 3.79 -12.70 4.31
CA ILE A 101 3.06 -11.76 3.45
C ILE A 101 1.62 -11.65 3.95
N ASN A 102 1.20 -10.43 4.28
CA ASN A 102 -0.16 -10.10 4.67
C ASN A 102 -0.54 -8.70 4.17
N ARG A 103 -1.81 -8.32 4.33
CA ARG A 103 -2.29 -7.00 3.88
C ARG A 103 -1.49 -5.81 4.42
N ILE A 104 -0.97 -5.91 5.66
CA ILE A 104 -0.24 -4.84 6.33
C ILE A 104 1.18 -4.75 5.78
N THR A 105 1.84 -5.88 5.52
CA THR A 105 3.17 -5.87 4.86
C THR A 105 3.08 -5.27 3.46
N LEU A 106 2.02 -5.60 2.70
CA LEU A 106 1.80 -5.03 1.37
C LEU A 106 1.50 -3.53 1.44
N PHE A 107 0.71 -3.10 2.42
CA PHE A 107 0.47 -1.68 2.67
C PHE A 107 1.77 -0.94 2.99
N ALA A 108 2.63 -1.50 3.84
CA ALA A 108 3.95 -0.94 4.16
C ALA A 108 4.82 -0.80 2.90
N LEU A 109 4.81 -1.81 2.03
CA LEU A 109 5.55 -1.79 0.76
C LEU A 109 5.01 -0.74 -0.22
N ILE A 110 3.69 -0.64 -0.38
CA ILE A 110 3.04 0.40 -1.20
C ILE A 110 3.42 1.80 -0.69
N LEU A 111 3.37 2.02 0.62
CA LEU A 111 3.77 3.28 1.24
C LEU A 111 5.26 3.57 0.99
N SER A 112 6.11 2.55 1.07
CA SER A 112 7.54 2.67 0.81
C SER A 112 7.88 2.87 -0.68
N LEU A 113 6.98 2.54 -1.62
CA LEU A 113 7.27 2.55 -3.05
C LEU A 113 7.75 3.93 -3.51
N GLY A 114 7.12 5.01 -3.06
CA GLY A 114 7.54 6.38 -3.42
C GLY A 114 8.96 6.71 -2.95
N LEU A 115 9.33 6.27 -1.74
CA LEU A 115 10.66 6.48 -1.17
C LEU A 115 11.72 5.56 -1.81
N LEU A 116 11.30 4.36 -2.21
CA LEU A 116 12.16 3.35 -2.84
C LEU A 116 12.63 3.79 -4.23
N VAL A 117 11.73 4.37 -5.03
CA VAL A 117 12.05 4.79 -6.40
C VAL A 117 12.89 6.07 -6.43
N ASP A 118 12.82 6.89 -5.38
CA ASP A 118 13.55 8.15 -5.27
C ASP A 118 15.07 7.94 -5.38
N ASN A 119 15.63 7.03 -4.59
CA ASN A 119 17.07 6.73 -4.60
C ASN A 119 17.57 6.33 -6.00
N ALA A 120 16.82 5.49 -6.70
CA ALA A 120 17.17 5.05 -8.06
C ALA A 120 17.06 6.20 -9.06
N THR A 121 16.01 7.01 -8.96
CA THR A 121 15.76 8.14 -9.85
C THR A 121 16.86 9.19 -9.72
N VAL A 122 17.19 9.61 -8.50
CA VAL A 122 18.22 10.62 -8.23
C VAL A 122 19.59 10.19 -8.77
N VAL A 123 20.00 8.93 -8.54
CA VAL A 123 21.29 8.42 -9.03
C VAL A 123 21.32 8.37 -10.56
N ILE A 124 20.30 7.80 -11.19
CA ILE A 124 20.25 7.69 -12.66
C ILE A 124 20.17 9.07 -13.31
N GLU A 125 19.38 9.98 -12.77
CA GLU A 125 19.29 11.35 -13.27
C GLU A 125 20.63 12.08 -13.12
N ASN A 126 21.31 11.93 -11.98
CA ASN A 126 22.61 12.58 -11.81
C ASN A 126 23.66 12.05 -12.79
N ILE A 127 23.69 10.73 -13.03
CA ILE A 127 24.55 10.11 -14.06
C ILE A 127 24.23 10.69 -15.45
N VAL A 128 22.95 10.84 -15.80
CA VAL A 128 22.53 11.46 -17.07
C VAL A 128 23.02 12.91 -17.16
N ARG A 129 22.87 13.70 -16.10
CA ARG A 129 23.36 15.09 -16.04
C ARG A 129 24.88 15.18 -16.21
N TRP A 130 25.63 14.26 -15.61
CA TRP A 130 27.08 14.18 -15.80
C TRP A 130 27.47 13.88 -17.25
N TYR A 131 26.80 12.90 -17.88
CA TYR A 131 27.02 12.61 -19.30
C TYR A 131 26.67 13.80 -20.21
N GLN A 132 25.64 14.57 -19.87
CA GLN A 132 25.29 15.79 -20.61
C GLN A 132 26.34 16.89 -20.43
N LYS A 133 26.86 17.09 -19.21
CA LYS A 133 27.91 18.10 -18.92
C LYS A 133 29.23 17.80 -19.63
N LEU A 134 29.66 16.54 -19.65
CA LEU A 134 30.94 16.12 -20.24
C LEU A 134 30.91 16.07 -21.78
N GLY A 135 29.71 15.94 -22.35
CA GLY A 135 29.52 15.89 -23.79
C GLY A 135 30.03 14.61 -24.46
N PRO A 136 29.62 14.37 -25.71
CA PRO A 136 29.98 13.17 -26.48
C PRO A 136 31.45 13.14 -26.91
N GLU A 137 32.06 14.30 -27.12
CA GLU A 137 33.40 14.44 -27.72
C GLU A 137 34.48 13.79 -26.85
N LYS A 138 34.31 13.85 -25.53
CA LYS A 138 35.20 13.20 -24.57
C LYS A 138 35.23 11.69 -24.74
N PHE A 139 34.09 11.08 -25.10
CA PHE A 139 33.97 9.63 -25.25
C PHE A 139 34.19 9.15 -26.70
N ALA A 140 34.08 10.04 -27.69
CA ALA A 140 34.25 9.70 -29.10
C ALA A 140 35.72 9.46 -29.49
N ARG A 141 36.67 9.99 -28.73
CA ARG A 141 38.12 9.87 -28.99
C ARG A 141 38.80 8.68 -28.31
N LEU A 142 38.06 7.92 -27.50
CA LEU A 142 38.59 6.83 -26.68
C LEU A 142 38.42 5.48 -27.39
N THR A 143 39.37 4.57 -27.20
CA THR A 143 39.21 3.17 -27.61
C THR A 143 38.05 2.51 -26.83
N PRO A 144 37.47 1.39 -27.33
CA PRO A 144 36.35 0.73 -26.64
C PRO A 144 36.63 0.38 -25.16
N GLU A 145 37.86 -0.04 -24.84
CA GLU A 145 38.27 -0.38 -23.47
C GLU A 145 38.41 0.86 -22.57
N GLU A 146 39.02 1.92 -23.09
CA GLU A 146 39.16 3.20 -22.38
C GLU A 146 37.81 3.88 -22.16
N ASN A 147 36.88 3.73 -23.11
CA ASN A 147 35.54 4.27 -23.03
C ASN A 147 34.76 3.65 -21.86
N LEU A 148 34.86 2.32 -21.68
CA LEU A 148 34.21 1.64 -20.56
C LEU A 148 34.78 2.10 -19.21
N ARG A 149 36.12 2.19 -19.10
CA ARG A 149 36.78 2.68 -17.88
C ARG A 149 36.39 4.11 -17.54
N GLU A 150 36.37 4.99 -18.53
CA GLU A 150 35.99 6.39 -18.33
C GLU A 150 34.50 6.53 -17.97
N ARG A 151 33.61 5.73 -18.56
CA ARG A 151 32.19 5.68 -18.16
C ARG A 151 32.02 5.25 -16.72
N MET A 152 32.72 4.19 -16.29
CA MET A 152 32.68 3.74 -14.91
C MET A 152 33.16 4.83 -13.96
N ARG A 153 34.25 5.53 -14.30
CA ARG A 153 34.75 6.67 -13.52
C ARG A 153 33.71 7.78 -13.40
N VAL A 154 33.13 8.20 -14.51
CA VAL A 154 32.09 9.26 -14.53
C VAL A 154 30.88 8.86 -13.72
N VAL A 155 30.46 7.59 -13.80
CA VAL A 155 29.37 7.05 -13.00
C VAL A 155 29.71 7.08 -11.51
N VAL A 156 30.93 6.71 -11.10
CA VAL A 156 31.37 6.77 -9.71
C VAL A 156 31.40 8.21 -9.21
N ASP A 157 31.93 9.15 -9.99
CA ASP A 157 31.96 10.58 -9.63
C ASP A 157 30.53 11.14 -9.48
N ALA A 158 29.63 10.76 -10.39
CA ALA A 158 28.22 11.15 -10.32
C ALA A 158 27.51 10.58 -9.09
N VAL A 159 27.79 9.33 -8.71
CA VAL A 159 27.25 8.72 -7.49
C VAL A 159 27.86 9.36 -6.25
N ALA A 160 29.15 9.70 -6.25
CA ALA A 160 29.83 10.33 -5.13
C ALA A 160 29.30 11.73 -4.81
N GLU A 161 28.82 12.47 -5.82
CA GLU A 161 28.20 13.79 -5.63
C GLU A 161 26.90 13.73 -4.83
N VAL A 162 26.03 12.74 -5.12
CA VAL A 162 24.70 12.62 -4.48
C VAL A 162 24.66 11.60 -3.33
N GLY A 163 25.63 10.69 -3.28
CA GLY A 163 25.67 9.54 -2.38
C GLY A 163 25.56 9.90 -0.90
N PRO A 164 26.35 10.86 -0.38
CA PRO A 164 26.24 11.27 1.02
C PRO A 164 24.85 11.78 1.40
N GLY A 165 24.20 12.55 0.51
CA GLY A 165 22.84 13.05 0.71
C GLY A 165 21.81 11.93 0.75
N LEU A 166 21.88 10.98 -0.18
CA LEU A 166 21.00 9.82 -0.24
C LEU A 166 21.16 8.89 0.98
N PHE A 167 22.40 8.66 1.42
CA PHE A 167 22.68 7.88 2.62
C PHE A 167 22.08 8.54 3.86
N MET A 168 22.34 9.84 4.08
CA MET A 168 21.82 10.57 5.23
C MET A 168 20.29 10.68 5.22
N SER A 169 19.69 10.89 4.04
CA SER A 169 18.22 10.88 3.87
C SER A 169 17.62 9.53 4.24
N THR A 170 18.23 8.44 3.76
CA THR A 170 17.80 7.07 4.06
C THR A 170 17.89 6.79 5.56
N VAL A 171 19.03 7.11 6.20
CA VAL A 171 19.21 6.92 7.64
C VAL A 171 18.20 7.74 8.44
N THR A 172 18.00 9.01 8.09
CA THR A 172 17.04 9.89 8.78
C THR A 172 15.62 9.34 8.67
N THR A 173 15.24 8.85 7.49
CA THR A 173 13.93 8.24 7.28
C THR A 173 13.80 6.94 8.08
N VAL A 174 14.79 6.06 8.05
CA VAL A 174 14.80 4.83 8.88
C VAL A 174 14.61 5.17 10.36
N LEU A 175 15.35 6.16 10.88
CA LEU A 175 15.24 6.61 12.27
C LEU A 175 13.84 7.13 12.61
N ALA A 176 13.17 7.82 11.68
CA ALA A 176 11.80 8.31 11.88
C ALA A 176 10.77 7.19 12.03
N PHE A 177 11.03 6.00 11.50
CA PHE A 177 10.15 4.83 11.63
C PHE A 177 10.42 4.00 12.89
N ILE A 178 11.58 4.14 13.54
CA ILE A 178 11.94 3.39 14.76
C ILE A 178 10.90 3.52 15.88
N PRO A 179 10.36 4.71 16.21
CA PRO A 179 9.37 4.84 17.29
C PRO A 179 8.14 3.95 17.10
N MET A 180 7.76 3.64 15.85
CA MET A 180 6.61 2.77 15.58
C MET A 180 6.82 1.30 15.99
N ALA A 181 8.08 0.86 16.12
CA ALA A 181 8.38 -0.48 16.62
C ALA A 181 8.02 -0.66 18.10
N PHE A 182 7.94 0.44 18.85
CA PHE A 182 7.63 0.44 20.28
C PHE A 182 6.13 0.63 20.58
N VAL A 183 5.27 0.61 19.56
CA VAL A 183 3.82 0.71 19.74
C VAL A 183 3.30 -0.55 20.43
N THR A 184 2.85 -0.38 21.68
CA THR A 184 2.31 -1.48 22.50
C THR A 184 0.80 -1.62 22.38
N GLY A 185 0.27 -2.68 23.00
CA GLY A 185 -1.17 -2.96 23.06
C GLY A 185 -1.70 -3.55 21.77
N MET A 186 -3.00 -3.42 21.55
CA MET A 186 -3.71 -4.09 20.46
C MET A 186 -3.34 -3.53 19.08
N MET A 187 -2.77 -2.32 19.02
CA MET A 187 -2.24 -1.70 17.80
C MET A 187 -0.86 -2.22 17.40
N GLY A 188 -0.08 -2.76 18.34
CA GLY A 188 1.29 -3.23 18.09
C GLY A 188 1.35 -4.27 16.96
N PRO A 189 0.57 -5.35 17.01
CA PRO A 189 0.54 -6.34 15.92
C PRO A 189 0.04 -5.78 14.58
N TYR A 190 -0.78 -4.73 14.60
CA TYR A 190 -1.28 -4.08 13.38
C TYR A 190 -0.24 -3.14 12.75
N MET A 191 0.52 -2.41 13.56
CA MET A 191 1.56 -1.49 13.05
C MET A 191 2.91 -2.17 12.86
N GLY A 192 3.18 -3.27 13.58
CA GLY A 192 4.47 -3.93 13.70
C GLY A 192 5.19 -4.28 12.38
N PRO A 193 4.49 -4.67 11.30
CA PRO A 193 5.17 -4.90 10.02
C PRO A 193 5.74 -3.63 9.36
N ILE A 194 5.14 -2.45 9.57
CA ILE A 194 5.56 -1.19 8.95
C ILE A 194 7.00 -0.78 9.34
N PRO A 195 7.38 -0.69 10.63
CA PRO A 195 8.73 -0.32 11.05
C PRO A 195 9.80 -1.38 10.72
N PHE A 196 9.42 -2.56 10.23
CA PHE A 196 10.35 -3.55 9.69
C PHE A 196 10.49 -3.39 8.17
N PHE A 197 9.39 -3.49 7.44
CA PHE A 197 9.39 -3.53 5.98
C PHE A 197 9.78 -2.19 5.34
N VAL A 198 9.37 -1.05 5.90
CA VAL A 198 9.74 0.26 5.33
C VAL A 198 11.25 0.50 5.45
N PRO A 199 11.89 0.40 6.64
CA PRO A 199 13.34 0.50 6.73
C PRO A 199 14.11 -0.51 5.88
N ALA A 200 13.67 -1.77 5.84
CA ALA A 200 14.28 -2.80 5.00
C ALA A 200 14.21 -2.40 3.51
N ALA A 201 13.07 -1.85 3.06
CA ALA A 201 12.91 -1.34 1.70
C ALA A 201 13.86 -0.19 1.39
N LEU A 202 14.02 0.77 2.29
CA LEU A 202 14.91 1.91 2.08
C LEU A 202 16.39 1.49 2.03
N ILE A 203 16.80 0.59 2.93
CA ILE A 203 18.16 0.07 2.97
C ILE A 203 18.46 -0.73 1.69
N MET A 204 17.56 -1.62 1.28
CA MET A 204 17.75 -2.38 0.03
C MET A 204 17.71 -1.47 -1.20
N ALA A 205 16.85 -0.45 -1.24
CA ALA A 205 16.81 0.54 -2.31
C ALA A 205 18.13 1.30 -2.42
N LEU A 206 18.71 1.70 -1.28
CA LEU A 206 20.01 2.38 -1.24
C LEU A 206 21.14 1.47 -1.74
N LEU A 207 21.18 0.22 -1.28
CA LEU A 207 22.17 -0.76 -1.73
C LEU A 207 22.10 -0.99 -3.24
N ILE A 208 20.89 -1.18 -3.78
CA ILE A 208 20.67 -1.37 -5.22
C ILE A 208 21.05 -0.09 -5.98
N SER A 209 20.71 1.08 -5.45
CA SER A 209 21.04 2.36 -6.07
C SER A 209 22.55 2.66 -6.12
N PHE A 210 23.34 2.13 -5.19
CA PHE A 210 24.80 2.32 -5.17
C PHE A 210 25.59 1.20 -5.86
N THR A 211 24.97 0.05 -6.12
CA THR A 211 25.67 -1.10 -6.72
C THR A 211 25.13 -1.44 -8.10
N ILE A 212 23.85 -1.79 -8.21
CA ILE A 212 23.24 -2.31 -9.43
C ILE A 212 22.93 -1.18 -10.40
N ASN A 213 22.36 -0.07 -9.94
CA ASN A 213 21.98 1.04 -10.81
C ASN A 213 23.18 1.69 -11.51
N PRO A 214 24.30 1.97 -10.83
CA PRO A 214 25.49 2.54 -11.47
C PRO A 214 26.09 1.56 -12.48
N TRP A 215 26.12 0.27 -12.15
CA TRP A 215 26.54 -0.77 -13.08
C TRP A 215 25.67 -0.82 -14.34
N MET A 216 24.34 -0.91 -14.18
CA MET A 216 23.41 -0.91 -15.32
C MET A 216 23.51 0.38 -16.13
N ALA A 217 23.67 1.54 -15.47
CA ALA A 217 23.85 2.83 -16.11
C ALA A 217 25.12 2.89 -16.97
N SER A 218 26.23 2.35 -16.49
CA SER A 218 27.50 2.35 -17.24
C SER A 218 27.42 1.57 -18.57
N VAL A 219 26.57 0.54 -18.61
CA VAL A 219 26.36 -0.32 -19.78
C VAL A 219 25.28 0.25 -20.73
N VAL A 220 24.15 0.71 -20.17
CA VAL A 220 22.94 1.06 -20.94
C VAL A 220 22.92 2.54 -21.36
N LEU A 221 23.37 3.44 -20.50
CA LEU A 221 23.42 4.86 -20.82
C LEU A 221 24.60 5.12 -21.75
N LYS A 222 24.33 5.84 -22.84
CA LYS A 222 25.37 6.28 -23.78
C LYS A 222 25.47 7.81 -23.66
N PRO A 223 26.70 8.37 -23.61
CA PRO A 223 26.92 9.79 -23.76
C PRO A 223 26.28 10.23 -25.07
N LYS A 224 25.26 11.10 -25.01
CA LYS A 224 24.57 11.54 -26.22
C LYS A 224 25.50 12.45 -27.01
N SER A 225 25.64 12.16 -28.31
CA SER A 225 25.99 13.20 -29.31
C SER A 225 25.04 14.38 -29.10
N ALA A 226 25.51 15.61 -29.28
CA ALA A 226 24.71 16.83 -29.24
C ALA A 226 23.70 16.90 -30.41
N ASP A 227 22.92 15.85 -30.59
CA ASP A 227 21.79 15.78 -31.48
C ASP A 227 20.51 15.83 -30.64
N GLU A 228 20.03 17.05 -30.47
CA GLU A 228 18.62 17.44 -30.32
C GLU A 228 17.65 16.76 -31.31
N HIS A 229 18.13 15.89 -32.21
CA HIS A 229 17.39 15.33 -33.34
C HIS A 229 16.76 13.95 -33.10
N ALA A 230 17.01 13.26 -31.98
CA ALA A 230 16.32 11.98 -31.71
C ALA A 230 14.82 12.16 -31.41
N ARG A 231 14.40 13.32 -30.88
CA ARG A 231 12.98 13.64 -30.65
C ARG A 231 12.22 13.99 -31.93
N LYS A 232 12.90 14.35 -33.03
CA LYS A 232 12.31 14.61 -34.36
C LYS A 232 11.98 13.33 -35.15
N LYS A 233 12.39 12.15 -34.68
CA LYS A 233 12.08 10.85 -35.34
C LYS A 233 10.84 10.15 -34.77
N LEU A 234 10.21 10.68 -33.71
CA LEU A 234 8.93 10.14 -33.25
C LEU A 234 7.78 10.72 -34.09
N PRO A 235 6.78 9.92 -34.45
CA PRO A 235 5.59 10.41 -35.13
C PRO A 235 4.86 11.49 -34.32
N SER A 236 4.25 12.47 -35.02
CA SER A 236 3.73 13.73 -34.47
C SER A 236 2.78 13.56 -33.27
N TRP A 237 1.93 12.53 -33.28
CA TRP A 237 1.02 12.17 -32.19
C TRP A 237 1.69 11.88 -30.83
N ILE A 238 2.96 11.47 -30.80
CA ILE A 238 3.70 11.20 -29.55
C ILE A 238 4.59 12.38 -29.17
N SER A 239 5.17 13.10 -30.14
CA SER A 239 6.05 14.24 -29.86
C SER A 239 5.31 15.51 -29.44
N ALA A 240 4.08 15.72 -29.91
CA ALA A 240 3.27 16.89 -29.60
C ALA A 240 2.95 17.04 -28.09
N PRO A 241 2.46 16.00 -27.38
CA PRO A 241 2.25 16.10 -25.93
C PRO A 241 3.56 16.33 -25.17
N ILE A 242 4.66 15.67 -25.55
CA ILE A 242 5.97 15.82 -24.89
C ILE A 242 6.50 17.26 -25.03
N ALA A 243 6.40 17.86 -26.22
CA ALA A 243 6.84 19.23 -26.46
C ALA A 243 5.97 20.28 -25.73
N LEU A 244 4.67 20.01 -25.58
CA LEU A 244 3.77 20.82 -24.75
C LEU A 244 4.19 20.76 -23.28
N PHE A 245 4.51 19.57 -22.78
CA PHE A 245 5.01 19.37 -21.42
C PHE A 245 6.34 20.09 -21.15
N ASP A 246 7.30 20.05 -22.08
CA ASP A 246 8.56 20.79 -21.94
C ASP A 246 8.32 22.31 -21.87
N ARG A 247 7.39 22.84 -22.67
CA ARG A 247 7.02 24.26 -22.63
C ARG A 247 6.37 24.65 -21.30
N ILE A 248 5.45 23.81 -20.81
CA ILE A 248 4.82 23.98 -19.49
C ILE A 248 5.89 23.94 -18.40
N GLY A 249 6.81 22.97 -18.46
CA GLY A 249 7.92 22.82 -17.51
C GLY A 249 8.81 24.06 -17.47
N ASN A 250 9.19 24.61 -18.63
CA ASN A 250 9.96 25.85 -18.71
C ASN A 250 9.20 27.07 -18.18
N GLY A 251 7.88 27.13 -18.41
CA GLY A 251 7.01 28.15 -17.83
C GLY A 251 6.96 28.09 -16.30
N ILE A 252 6.77 26.89 -15.74
CA ILE A 252 6.79 26.63 -14.30
C ILE A 252 8.16 26.98 -13.72
N PHE A 253 9.25 26.58 -14.37
CA PHE A 253 10.61 26.87 -13.94
C PHE A 253 10.87 28.38 -13.88
N ASN A 254 10.47 29.12 -14.92
CA ASN A 254 10.63 30.57 -14.96
C ASN A 254 9.78 31.28 -13.90
N PHE A 255 8.54 30.81 -13.68
CA PHE A 255 7.68 31.29 -12.60
C PHE A 255 8.31 31.04 -11.23
N TYR A 256 8.75 29.81 -10.97
CA TYR A 256 9.40 29.43 -9.72
C TYR A 256 10.67 30.23 -9.46
N ARG A 257 11.53 30.39 -10.48
CA ARG A 257 12.74 31.20 -10.39
C ARG A 257 12.41 32.65 -10.07
N ASN A 258 11.41 33.23 -10.73
CA ASN A 258 10.98 34.59 -10.48
C ASN A 258 10.42 34.74 -9.06
N PHE A 259 9.55 33.82 -8.62
CA PHE A 259 9.00 33.79 -7.27
C PHE A 259 10.09 33.69 -6.20
N LEU A 260 11.06 32.77 -6.37
CA LEU A 260 12.21 32.66 -5.46
C LEU A 260 13.05 33.93 -5.43
N HIS A 261 13.29 34.55 -6.58
CA HIS A 261 14.05 35.80 -6.64
C HIS A 261 13.36 36.89 -5.82
N HIS A 262 12.05 37.04 -5.96
CA HIS A 262 11.28 37.99 -5.16
C HIS A 262 11.35 37.67 -3.65
N LEU A 263 11.19 36.38 -3.29
CA LEU A 263 11.24 35.91 -1.91
C LEU A 263 12.61 36.09 -1.24
N LEU A 264 13.70 35.84 -1.96
CA LEU A 264 15.06 35.87 -1.42
C LEU A 264 15.61 37.30 -1.33
N PHE A 265 15.35 38.13 -2.35
CA PHE A 265 15.95 39.46 -2.47
C PHE A 265 15.08 40.57 -1.87
N ASN A 266 13.76 40.40 -1.76
CA ASN A 266 12.89 41.41 -1.15
C ASN A 266 12.65 41.12 0.35
N ARG A 267 13.21 41.95 1.23
CA ARG A 267 13.14 41.77 2.69
C ARG A 267 11.70 41.74 3.20
N LYS A 268 10.80 42.55 2.63
CA LYS A 268 9.38 42.60 3.06
C LYS A 268 8.65 41.29 2.73
N GLU A 269 8.80 40.82 1.50
CA GLU A 269 8.16 39.58 1.05
C GLU A 269 8.70 38.36 1.80
N ARG A 270 10.01 38.29 2.04
CA ARG A 270 10.62 37.24 2.87
C ARG A 270 9.97 37.13 4.25
N HIS A 271 9.85 38.24 4.97
CA HIS A 271 9.26 38.23 6.31
C HIS A 271 7.76 37.95 6.26
N LEU A 272 7.05 38.47 5.25
CA LEU A 272 5.64 38.17 5.02
C LEU A 272 5.43 36.67 4.82
N THR A 273 6.22 36.02 3.95
CA THR A 273 6.12 34.59 3.69
C THR A 273 6.47 33.76 4.91
N MET A 274 7.53 34.10 5.65
CA MET A 274 7.85 33.40 6.91
C MET A 274 6.73 33.54 7.95
N THR A 275 6.10 34.72 8.02
CA THR A 275 4.95 34.95 8.90
C THR A 275 3.75 34.11 8.48
N ILE A 276 3.45 34.06 7.18
CA ILE A 276 2.37 33.22 6.63
C ILE A 276 2.64 31.74 6.93
N ILE A 277 3.85 31.24 6.67
CA ILE A 277 4.22 29.84 6.96
C ILE A 277 4.04 29.54 8.44
N THR A 278 4.49 30.44 9.32
CA THR A 278 4.35 30.27 10.78
C THR A 278 2.89 30.27 11.21
N LEU A 279 2.07 31.18 10.69
CA LEU A 279 0.64 31.25 10.97
C LEU A 279 -0.10 29.99 10.48
N VAL A 280 0.20 29.54 9.27
CA VAL A 280 -0.39 28.30 8.71
C VAL A 280 0.03 27.08 9.52
N LEU A 281 1.29 27.01 9.97
CA LEU A 281 1.77 25.95 10.86
C LEU A 281 1.00 25.96 12.19
N LEU A 282 0.88 27.11 12.85
CA LEU A 282 0.13 27.25 14.10
C LEU A 282 -1.35 26.89 13.93
N ALA A 283 -1.97 27.33 12.84
CA ALA A 283 -3.35 26.99 12.51
C ALA A 283 -3.52 25.48 12.31
N SER A 284 -2.60 24.83 11.60
CA SER A 284 -2.61 23.36 11.39
C SER A 284 -2.48 22.59 12.70
N LEU A 285 -1.56 23.00 13.59
CA LEU A 285 -1.39 22.38 14.92
C LEU A 285 -2.62 22.58 15.83
N ALA A 286 -3.40 23.64 15.62
CA ALA A 286 -4.61 23.89 16.41
C ALA A 286 -5.82 23.03 15.98
N LEU A 287 -5.85 22.51 14.74
CA LEU A 287 -6.99 21.76 14.19
C LEU A 287 -7.46 20.56 15.04
N PRO A 288 -6.56 19.72 15.60
CA PRO A 288 -6.97 18.64 16.51
C PRO A 288 -7.54 19.17 17.83
N ALA A 289 -6.97 20.26 18.36
CA ALA A 289 -7.39 20.85 19.63
C ALA A 289 -8.80 21.45 19.55
N VAL A 290 -9.15 22.08 18.42
CA VAL A 290 -10.50 22.62 18.16
C VAL A 290 -11.51 21.55 17.72
N LYS A 291 -11.12 20.26 17.71
CA LYS A 291 -11.95 19.11 17.33
C LYS A 291 -12.51 19.18 15.90
N LEU A 292 -11.96 20.02 15.02
CA LEU A 292 -12.28 20.00 13.59
C LEU A 292 -11.81 18.68 12.96
N VAL A 293 -10.66 18.17 13.40
CA VAL A 293 -10.15 16.86 12.99
C VAL A 293 -10.36 15.87 14.14
N LYS A 294 -11.31 14.95 13.96
CA LYS A 294 -11.62 13.90 14.95
C LYS A 294 -10.62 12.75 14.82
N PHE A 295 -9.94 12.41 15.89
CA PHE A 295 -9.10 11.22 15.95
C PHE A 295 -9.97 9.95 15.89
N ARG A 296 -9.71 9.08 14.93
CA ARG A 296 -10.34 7.75 14.82
C ARG A 296 -9.25 6.71 14.59
N MET A 297 -9.25 5.66 15.41
CA MET A 297 -8.19 4.64 15.39
C MET A 297 -8.30 3.68 14.20
N LEU A 298 -9.51 3.26 13.83
CA LEU A 298 -9.75 2.41 12.67
C LEU A 298 -10.94 2.96 11.88
N PRO A 299 -10.88 3.00 10.54
CA PRO A 299 -12.04 3.31 9.74
C PRO A 299 -13.09 2.19 9.90
N LYS A 300 -14.36 2.55 9.74
CA LYS A 300 -15.41 1.54 9.62
C LYS A 300 -15.19 0.83 8.28
N ALA A 301 -14.73 -0.41 8.35
CA ALA A 301 -14.62 -1.26 7.17
C ALA A 301 -16.01 -1.73 6.77
N ASP A 302 -16.28 -1.70 5.48
CA ASP A 302 -17.47 -2.28 4.91
C ASP A 302 -17.31 -3.81 4.88
N ARG A 303 -18.14 -4.55 5.64
CA ARG A 303 -18.01 -6.00 5.79
C ARG A 303 -19.19 -6.75 5.20
N LYS A 304 -18.94 -7.99 4.76
CA LYS A 304 -19.97 -8.96 4.32
C LYS A 304 -20.86 -9.48 5.46
N GLN A 305 -20.72 -8.95 6.68
CA GLN A 305 -21.51 -9.38 7.82
C GLN A 305 -21.55 -8.34 8.95
N PHE A 306 -22.57 -8.44 9.79
CA PHE A 306 -22.63 -7.79 11.10
C PHE A 306 -23.31 -8.70 12.14
N PHE A 307 -23.22 -8.30 13.41
CA PHE A 307 -23.83 -9.02 14.53
C PHE A 307 -24.89 -8.16 15.19
N LEU A 308 -26.05 -8.76 15.44
CA LEU A 308 -27.10 -8.24 16.31
C LEU A 308 -27.07 -9.01 17.62
N TYR A 309 -26.96 -8.27 18.72
CA TYR A 309 -26.97 -8.82 20.07
C TYR A 309 -28.34 -8.55 20.67
N LEU A 310 -29.05 -9.63 21.06
CA LEU A 310 -30.36 -9.56 21.68
C LEU A 310 -30.24 -9.96 23.15
N ASP A 311 -30.63 -9.05 24.04
CA ASP A 311 -30.65 -9.24 25.49
C ASP A 311 -32.07 -9.05 26.00
N LEU A 312 -32.73 -10.16 26.37
CA LEU A 312 -34.04 -10.13 27.01
C LEU A 312 -33.88 -9.97 28.53
N PRO A 313 -34.97 -9.62 29.25
CA PRO A 313 -34.94 -9.55 30.70
C PRO A 313 -34.35 -10.82 31.34
N VAL A 314 -33.57 -10.63 32.41
CA VAL A 314 -32.96 -11.75 33.13
C VAL A 314 -34.06 -12.67 33.66
N GLY A 315 -33.90 -13.98 33.47
CA GLY A 315 -34.90 -14.98 33.82
C GLY A 315 -35.86 -15.36 32.69
N THR A 316 -35.75 -14.75 31.50
CA THR A 316 -36.51 -15.20 30.32
C THR A 316 -36.09 -16.63 29.91
N PRO A 317 -37.07 -17.54 29.72
CA PRO A 317 -36.81 -18.91 29.23
C PRO A 317 -36.22 -18.91 27.81
N LEU A 318 -35.46 -19.96 27.49
CA LEU A 318 -34.81 -20.10 26.19
C LEU A 318 -35.83 -20.13 25.04
N GLU A 319 -37.01 -20.70 25.28
CA GLU A 319 -38.11 -20.83 24.33
C GLU A 319 -38.66 -19.47 23.91
N GLU A 320 -38.75 -18.55 24.86
CA GLU A 320 -39.22 -17.18 24.59
C GLU A 320 -38.15 -16.39 23.84
N THR A 321 -36.88 -16.53 24.25
CA THR A 321 -35.74 -15.99 23.48
C THR A 321 -35.71 -16.53 22.05
N TYR A 322 -36.01 -17.81 21.86
CA TYR A 322 -36.11 -18.45 20.55
C TYR A 322 -37.24 -17.86 19.72
N ARG A 323 -38.44 -17.70 20.31
CA ARG A 323 -39.60 -17.10 19.64
C ARG A 323 -39.31 -15.69 19.14
N VAL A 324 -38.72 -14.85 20.00
CA VAL A 324 -38.34 -13.47 19.65
C VAL A 324 -37.27 -13.47 18.57
N THR A 325 -36.20 -14.27 18.74
CA THR A 325 -35.11 -14.37 17.76
C THR A 325 -35.62 -14.78 16.38
N LYS A 326 -36.54 -15.74 16.30
CA LYS A 326 -37.16 -16.18 15.04
C LYS A 326 -38.00 -15.10 14.36
N ALA A 327 -38.64 -14.21 15.11
CA ALA A 327 -39.35 -13.08 14.55
C ALA A 327 -38.37 -12.08 13.89
N TYR A 328 -37.26 -11.77 14.57
CA TYR A 328 -36.19 -10.93 14.00
C TYR A 328 -35.54 -11.57 12.75
N GLU A 329 -35.29 -12.87 12.75
CA GLU A 329 -34.75 -13.57 11.58
C GLU A 329 -35.63 -13.37 10.33
N ARG A 330 -36.95 -13.50 10.47
CA ARG A 330 -37.89 -13.32 9.35
C ARG A 330 -37.84 -11.89 8.81
N LEU A 331 -37.87 -10.91 9.71
CA LEU A 331 -37.84 -9.49 9.36
C LEU A 331 -36.53 -9.11 8.65
N LEU A 332 -35.40 -9.69 9.08
CA LEU A 332 -34.11 -9.50 8.42
C LEU A 332 -34.07 -10.14 7.03
N LEU A 333 -34.65 -11.33 6.85
CA LEU A 333 -34.68 -12.03 5.56
C LEU A 333 -35.61 -11.36 4.52
N GLU A 334 -36.45 -10.41 4.91
CA GLU A 334 -37.26 -9.60 3.98
C GLU A 334 -36.41 -8.55 3.24
N GLN A 335 -35.23 -8.20 3.75
CA GLN A 335 -34.32 -7.26 3.10
C GLN A 335 -33.50 -7.95 2.00
N SER A 336 -33.42 -7.33 0.83
CA SER A 336 -32.74 -7.91 -0.34
C SER A 336 -31.21 -7.95 -0.18
N GLU A 337 -30.66 -7.11 0.69
CA GLU A 337 -29.24 -7.04 1.02
C GLU A 337 -28.79 -8.17 1.95
N ILE A 338 -29.71 -8.84 2.63
CA ILE A 338 -29.44 -9.90 3.60
C ILE A 338 -29.51 -11.26 2.91
N ARG A 339 -28.37 -11.93 2.80
CA ARG A 339 -28.25 -13.25 2.18
C ARG A 339 -28.60 -14.38 3.15
N MET A 340 -28.22 -14.24 4.41
CA MET A 340 -28.39 -15.30 5.40
C MET A 340 -28.43 -14.73 6.81
N VAL A 341 -29.10 -15.44 7.72
CA VAL A 341 -29.11 -15.13 9.15
C VAL A 341 -28.81 -16.41 9.92
N GLN A 342 -27.80 -16.37 10.79
CA GLN A 342 -27.44 -17.46 11.68
C GLN A 342 -27.64 -17.03 13.13
N SER A 343 -28.54 -17.70 13.84
CA SER A 343 -28.81 -17.43 15.25
C SER A 343 -28.08 -18.37 16.20
N TYR A 344 -27.60 -17.78 17.29
CA TYR A 344 -27.02 -18.45 18.44
C TYR A 344 -27.83 -18.03 19.65
N ILE A 345 -28.59 -18.96 20.22
CA ILE A 345 -29.58 -18.70 21.27
C ILE A 345 -29.13 -19.49 22.50
N GLY A 346 -28.94 -18.81 23.63
CA GLY A 346 -28.40 -19.42 24.85
C GLY A 346 -26.96 -19.93 24.73
N ARG A 347 -26.26 -19.59 23.64
CA ARG A 347 -24.91 -20.03 23.35
C ARG A 347 -24.14 -18.96 22.57
N PRO A 348 -22.81 -18.93 22.67
CA PRO A 348 -22.02 -17.92 21.99
C PRO A 348 -21.88 -18.27 20.50
N PRO A 349 -21.79 -17.26 19.61
CA PRO A 349 -21.42 -17.46 18.21
C PRO A 349 -19.99 -17.99 18.06
N VAL A 350 -19.66 -18.44 16.85
CA VAL A 350 -18.26 -18.66 16.48
C VAL A 350 -17.52 -17.33 16.59
N LEU A 351 -16.50 -17.30 17.45
CA LEU A 351 -15.72 -16.10 17.74
C LEU A 351 -15.03 -15.57 16.48
N ASP A 352 -15.33 -14.32 16.14
CA ASP A 352 -14.56 -13.53 15.19
C ASP A 352 -13.69 -12.50 15.94
N PHE A 353 -12.88 -11.75 15.19
CA PHE A 353 -11.99 -10.75 15.77
C PHE A 353 -12.75 -9.74 16.64
N ASN A 354 -13.88 -9.21 16.17
CA ASN A 354 -14.69 -8.26 16.94
C ASN A 354 -15.33 -8.89 18.19
N GLY A 355 -15.77 -10.14 18.10
CA GLY A 355 -16.37 -10.89 19.20
C GLY A 355 -15.41 -11.11 20.36
N LEU A 356 -14.11 -11.22 20.09
CA LEU A 356 -13.07 -11.27 21.15
C LEU A 356 -13.03 -9.97 21.96
N PHE A 357 -13.10 -8.79 21.32
CA PHE A 357 -13.09 -7.50 22.04
C PHE A 357 -14.38 -7.24 22.82
N ARG A 358 -15.52 -7.73 22.30
CA ARG A 358 -16.83 -7.52 22.92
C ARG A 358 -17.16 -8.56 24.01
N GLY A 359 -16.27 -9.50 24.31
CA GLY A 359 -16.52 -10.53 25.31
C GLY A 359 -17.65 -11.50 24.93
N VAL A 360 -17.88 -11.70 23.63
CA VAL A 360 -19.03 -12.44 23.10
C VAL A 360 -19.01 -13.91 23.52
N SER A 361 -17.85 -14.46 23.87
CA SER A 361 -17.68 -15.81 24.43
C SER A 361 -18.43 -16.03 25.76
N ALA A 362 -18.71 -14.96 26.51
CA ALA A 362 -19.42 -15.01 27.77
C ALA A 362 -20.95 -15.08 27.60
N ARG A 363 -21.47 -14.86 26.39
CA ARG A 363 -22.91 -14.85 26.12
C ARG A 363 -23.48 -16.27 26.08
N ARG A 364 -23.87 -16.80 27.23
CA ARG A 364 -24.31 -18.19 27.44
C ARG A 364 -25.66 -18.30 28.17
N GLU A 365 -26.29 -17.18 28.49
CA GLU A 365 -27.51 -17.17 29.30
C GLU A 365 -28.77 -17.41 28.44
N SER A 366 -29.82 -17.96 29.04
CA SER A 366 -31.07 -18.32 28.33
C SER A 366 -31.81 -17.13 27.73
N ASN A 367 -31.64 -15.94 28.30
CA ASN A 367 -32.20 -14.66 27.85
C ASN A 367 -31.34 -13.97 26.76
N GLN A 368 -30.23 -14.58 26.34
CA GLN A 368 -29.30 -13.99 25.38
C GLN A 368 -29.37 -14.70 24.03
N ALA A 369 -29.45 -13.90 22.97
CA ALA A 369 -29.28 -14.37 21.60
C ALA A 369 -28.27 -13.51 20.86
N THR A 370 -27.68 -14.07 19.81
CA THR A 370 -26.81 -13.37 18.88
C THR A 370 -27.12 -13.82 17.47
N LEU A 371 -27.49 -12.88 16.61
CA LEU A 371 -27.74 -13.14 15.20
C LEU A 371 -26.54 -12.63 14.41
N ARG A 372 -25.93 -13.52 13.63
CA ARG A 372 -24.97 -13.17 12.60
C ARG A 372 -25.73 -12.96 11.31
N VAL A 373 -25.70 -11.74 10.79
CA VAL A 373 -26.36 -11.38 9.54
C VAL A 373 -25.30 -11.35 8.44
N GLY A 374 -25.46 -12.18 7.43
CA GLY A 374 -24.62 -12.22 6.23
C GLY A 374 -25.22 -11.32 5.15
N LEU A 375 -24.41 -10.43 4.63
CA LEU A 375 -24.77 -9.46 3.59
C LEU A 375 -24.32 -9.94 2.21
N THR A 376 -24.95 -9.40 1.17
CA THR A 376 -24.44 -9.47 -0.21
C THR A 376 -23.08 -8.77 -0.35
N HIS A 377 -22.40 -9.04 -1.47
CA HIS A 377 -21.07 -8.51 -1.73
C HIS A 377 -21.09 -6.97 -1.70
N PRO A 378 -20.07 -6.29 -1.11
CA PRO A 378 -20.01 -4.83 -1.09
C PRO A 378 -20.25 -4.17 -2.45
N ASP A 379 -19.75 -4.77 -3.54
CA ASP A 379 -19.91 -4.22 -4.90
C ASP A 379 -21.33 -4.36 -5.48
N THR A 380 -22.17 -5.19 -4.87
CA THR A 380 -23.55 -5.44 -5.33
C THR A 380 -24.60 -4.68 -4.53
N ARG A 381 -24.18 -3.87 -3.54
CA ARG A 381 -25.10 -3.13 -2.67
C ARG A 381 -24.74 -1.65 -2.60
N ASP A 382 -25.79 -0.83 -2.63
CA ASP A 382 -25.65 0.63 -2.56
C ASP A 382 -25.36 1.11 -1.13
N LEU A 383 -25.95 0.44 -0.13
CA LEU A 383 -25.80 0.78 1.27
C LEU A 383 -24.61 0.09 1.89
N LYS A 384 -23.86 0.83 2.73
CA LYS A 384 -22.75 0.26 3.50
C LYS A 384 -23.26 -0.58 4.66
N SER A 385 -22.48 -1.58 5.06
CA SER A 385 -22.80 -2.42 6.24
C SER A 385 -23.05 -1.60 7.51
N ALA A 386 -22.37 -0.45 7.67
CA ALA A 386 -22.58 0.43 8.82
C ALA A 386 -23.88 1.26 8.73
N GLU A 387 -24.41 1.49 7.54
CA GLU A 387 -25.66 2.21 7.30
C GLU A 387 -26.85 1.26 7.46
N LEU A 388 -26.73 0.03 6.97
CA LEU A 388 -27.72 -1.05 7.16
C LEU A 388 -27.94 -1.44 8.63
N VAL A 389 -26.98 -1.14 9.53
CA VAL A 389 -27.15 -1.36 10.97
C VAL A 389 -27.90 -0.20 11.65
N LEU A 390 -27.91 0.98 11.04
CA LEU A 390 -28.51 2.19 11.59
C LEU A 390 -29.93 2.44 11.07
N ASN A 391 -30.22 1.98 9.85
CA ASN A 391 -31.55 1.93 9.25
C ASN A 391 -32.26 0.64 9.64
#